data_AF-A0AAQ3CPG1-F1
#
_entry.id   AF-A0AAQ3CPG1-F1
#
_cell.length_a   1.000
_cell.length_b   1.000
_cell.length_c   1.000
_cell.angle_alpha   90.00
_cell.angle_beta   90.00
_cell.angle_gamma   90.00
#
_symmetry.space_group_name_H-M   'P 1'
#
loop_
_entity.id
_entity.type
_entity.pdbx_description
1 polymer ?
#
loop_
_entity_poly.entity_id
_entity_poly.type
_entity_poly.pdbx_seq_one_letter_code
_entity_poly.pdbx_strand_id
1 'polypeptide(L)'
;MITKYKMHILGKDKTHQYPLRVLPMYEWDTVLGFMQNESVQKLSEVKYLREITNLMIKPGFLDEFYLILDDNREFSTYYKDYLIAIIYSVQFNTFHLDTDFKKPSFIFLKEYQNNVGDFVVFDYINDEEFNYEYVINNIKNTDQICA
;
A
#
# COMPACT_ATOMS: atom_id res chain seq x y z
N MET A 1 -20.03 -2.97 -7.12
CA MET A 1 -18.90 -3.88 -7.37
C MET A 1 -17.78 -3.44 -6.45
N ILE A 2 -17.18 -4.34 -5.67
CA ILE A 2 -16.04 -4.00 -4.81
C ILE A 2 -14.81 -3.96 -5.70
N THR A 3 -14.15 -2.81 -5.82
CA THR A 3 -12.89 -2.70 -6.56
C THR A 3 -11.81 -3.51 -5.85
N LYS A 4 -11.06 -4.29 -6.63
CA LYS A 4 -9.95 -5.11 -6.16
C LYS A 4 -8.68 -4.71 -6.88
N TYR A 5 -7.57 -4.76 -6.19
CA TYR A 5 -6.24 -4.45 -6.66
C TYR A 5 -5.30 -5.61 -6.32
N LYS A 6 -4.17 -5.70 -7.04
CA LYS A 6 -3.02 -6.48 -6.61
C LYS A 6 -1.94 -5.55 -6.11
N MET A 7 -1.72 -5.57 -4.80
CA MET A 7 -0.68 -4.81 -4.13
C MET A 7 0.61 -5.62 -4.12
N HIS A 8 1.71 -4.97 -4.47
CA HIS A 8 3.05 -5.51 -4.46
C HIS A 8 3.85 -4.82 -3.37
N ILE A 9 4.58 -5.60 -2.58
CA ILE A 9 5.53 -5.11 -1.58
C ILE A 9 6.90 -5.64 -1.99
N LEU A 10 7.79 -4.73 -2.37
CA LEU A 10 9.17 -5.05 -2.71
C LEU A 10 9.90 -5.42 -1.42
N GLY A 11 10.53 -6.59 -1.38
CA GLY A 11 11.54 -6.93 -0.40
C GLY A 11 12.87 -7.14 -1.11
N LYS A 12 13.96 -7.12 -0.33
CA LYS A 12 15.32 -7.34 -0.83
C LYS A 12 15.47 -8.61 -1.69
N ASP A 13 14.89 -9.72 -1.25
CA ASP A 13 15.07 -11.02 -1.91
C ASP A 13 13.92 -11.38 -2.87
N LYS A 14 12.72 -10.83 -2.63
CA LYS A 14 11.52 -11.14 -3.41
C LYS A 14 10.47 -10.04 -3.32
N THR A 15 9.60 -10.00 -4.32
CA THR A 15 8.37 -9.20 -4.28
C THR A 15 7.22 -10.02 -3.71
N HIS A 16 6.60 -9.52 -2.64
CA HIS A 16 5.40 -10.10 -2.03
C HIS A 16 4.15 -9.55 -2.69
N GLN A 17 3.16 -10.40 -2.95
CA GLN A 17 1.93 -10.01 -3.64
C GLN A 17 0.72 -10.28 -2.75
N TYR A 18 -0.18 -9.30 -2.68
CA TYR A 18 -1.37 -9.36 -1.85
C TYR A 18 -2.59 -8.86 -2.62
N PRO A 19 -3.75 -9.53 -2.49
CA PRO A 19 -5.00 -8.92 -2.91
C PRO A 19 -5.30 -7.72 -2.00
N LEU A 20 -5.85 -6.65 -2.57
CA LEU A 20 -6.33 -5.51 -1.82
C LEU A 20 -7.75 -5.19 -2.29
N ARG A 21 -8.74 -5.27 -1.40
CA ARG A 21 -10.13 -4.94 -1.71
C ARG A 21 -10.55 -3.66 -1.00
N VAL A 22 -11.38 -2.86 -1.68
CA VAL A 22 -12.07 -1.73 -1.05
C VAL A 22 -13.15 -2.26 -0.11
N LEU A 23 -13.28 -1.67 1.09
CA LEU A 23 -14.37 -2.04 1.99
C LEU A 23 -15.64 -1.27 1.65
N PRO A 24 -16.83 -1.87 1.80
CA PRO A 24 -18.05 -1.09 1.95
C PRO A 24 -17.90 -0.06 3.07
N MET A 25 -18.45 1.15 2.89
CA MET A 25 -18.27 2.25 3.85
C MET A 25 -18.71 1.87 5.27
N TYR A 26 -19.76 1.06 5.42
CA TYR A 26 -20.21 0.62 6.74
C TYR A 26 -19.20 -0.30 7.46
N GLU A 27 -18.43 -1.14 6.74
CA GLU A 27 -17.37 -1.97 7.34
C GLU A 27 -16.22 -1.09 7.81
N TRP A 28 -15.87 -0.07 7.01
CA TRP A 28 -14.86 0.93 7.35
C TRP A 28 -15.26 1.74 8.60
N ASP A 29 -16.47 2.28 8.61
CA ASP A 29 -17.02 3.08 9.70
C ASP A 29 -17.19 2.26 10.98
N THR A 30 -17.45 0.95 10.88
CA THR A 30 -17.52 0.06 12.05
C THR A 30 -16.18 -0.03 12.79
N VAL A 31 -15.06 0.07 12.06
CA VAL A 31 -13.71 -0.03 12.64
C VAL A 31 -13.18 1.35 13.05
N LEU A 32 -13.29 2.35 12.17
CA LEU A 32 -12.64 3.66 12.34
C LEU A 32 -13.60 4.77 12.83
N GLY A 33 -14.91 4.51 12.83
CA GLY A 33 -15.93 5.51 13.08
C GLY A 33 -16.20 6.41 11.87
N PHE A 34 -17.27 7.21 11.98
CA PHE A 34 -17.83 8.00 10.88
C PHE A 34 -17.03 9.29 10.54
N MET A 35 -16.19 9.76 11.46
CA MET A 35 -15.49 11.05 11.33
C MET A 35 -14.15 10.87 10.59
N GLN A 36 -14.08 11.32 9.32
CA GLN A 36 -12.91 11.10 8.44
C GLN A 36 -11.58 11.61 9.01
N ASN A 37 -11.60 12.76 9.68
CA ASN A 37 -10.41 13.35 10.32
C ASN A 37 -9.87 12.46 11.46
N GLU A 38 -10.76 11.77 12.18
CA GLU A 38 -10.37 10.76 13.18
C GLU A 38 -9.95 9.45 12.52
N SER A 39 -10.53 9.09 11.37
CA SER A 39 -10.23 7.83 10.69
C SER A 39 -8.76 7.72 10.29
N VAL A 40 -8.15 8.80 9.79
CA VAL A 40 -6.71 8.84 9.44
C VAL A 40 -5.84 8.64 10.67
N GLN A 41 -6.17 9.33 11.78
CA GLN A 41 -5.44 9.21 13.03
C GLN A 41 -5.55 7.79 13.61
N LYS A 42 -6.77 7.24 13.65
CA LYS A 42 -6.99 5.86 14.12
C LYS A 42 -6.26 4.85 13.25
N LEU A 43 -6.22 5.03 11.93
CA LEU A 43 -5.51 4.14 11.01
C LEU A 43 -3.99 4.10 11.29
N SER A 44 -3.43 5.12 11.94
CA SER A 44 -2.03 5.10 12.39
C SER A 44 -1.81 4.24 13.65
N GLU A 45 -2.86 3.90 14.38
CA GLU A 45 -2.77 3.01 15.54
C GLU A 45 -2.79 1.54 15.10
N VAL A 46 -1.84 0.76 15.61
CA VAL A 46 -1.63 -0.65 15.23
C VAL A 46 -2.88 -1.51 15.35
N LYS A 47 -3.73 -1.25 16.35
CA LYS A 47 -4.99 -1.99 16.56
C LYS A 47 -5.92 -1.82 15.34
N TYR A 48 -6.22 -0.59 14.95
CA TYR A 48 -7.14 -0.33 13.84
C TYR A 48 -6.50 -0.68 12.50
N LEU A 49 -5.21 -0.41 12.31
CA LEU A 49 -4.49 -0.83 11.11
C LEU A 49 -4.57 -2.35 10.92
N ARG A 50 -4.41 -3.13 12.00
CA ARG A 50 -4.55 -4.59 11.96
C ARG A 50 -5.96 -5.02 11.56
N GLU A 51 -6.99 -4.41 12.13
CA GLU A 51 -8.39 -4.73 11.78
C GLU A 51 -8.69 -4.39 10.32
N ILE A 52 -8.32 -3.19 9.86
CA ILE A 52 -8.53 -2.75 8.48
C ILE A 52 -7.76 -3.63 7.48
N THR A 53 -6.48 -3.90 7.74
CA THR A 53 -5.68 -4.76 6.84
C THR A 53 -6.16 -6.20 6.83
N ASN A 54 -6.67 -6.73 7.95
CA ASN A 54 -7.31 -8.04 7.98
C ASN A 54 -8.54 -8.11 7.07
N LEU A 55 -9.32 -7.03 7.02
CA LEU A 55 -10.50 -6.93 6.17
C LEU A 55 -10.12 -6.69 4.70
N MET A 56 -9.23 -5.74 4.42
CA MET A 56 -8.90 -5.30 3.05
C MET A 56 -7.93 -6.23 2.33
N ILE A 57 -7.04 -6.91 3.05
CA ILE A 57 -5.94 -7.68 2.46
C ILE A 57 -6.11 -9.17 2.76
N LYS A 58 -5.78 -9.56 4.00
CA LYS A 58 -6.02 -10.91 4.54
C LYS A 58 -5.80 -10.94 6.05
N PRO A 59 -6.39 -11.91 6.77
CA PRO A 59 -6.07 -12.16 8.17
C PRO A 59 -4.57 -12.38 8.39
N GLY A 60 -3.99 -11.72 9.39
CA GLY A 60 -2.58 -11.86 9.75
C GLY A 60 -1.61 -11.11 8.85
N PHE A 61 -2.10 -10.31 7.90
CA PHE A 61 -1.26 -9.53 6.99
C PHE A 61 -0.22 -8.68 7.72
N LEU A 62 -0.63 -8.00 8.80
CA LEU A 62 0.27 -7.07 9.48
C LEU A 62 1.48 -7.77 10.10
N ASP A 63 1.34 -9.02 10.54
CA ASP A 63 2.46 -9.79 11.08
C ASP A 63 3.46 -10.18 9.98
N GLU A 64 2.97 -10.59 8.81
CA GLU A 64 3.82 -10.82 7.62
C GLU A 64 4.49 -9.53 7.14
N PHE A 65 3.77 -8.41 7.20
CA PHE A 65 4.31 -7.10 6.87
C PHE A 65 5.45 -6.72 7.79
N TYR A 66 5.34 -6.96 9.10
CA TYR A 66 6.43 -6.71 10.04
C TYR A 66 7.67 -7.57 9.79
N LEU A 67 7.53 -8.79 9.27
CA LEU A 67 8.68 -9.60 8.85
C LEU A 67 9.42 -8.95 7.67
N ILE A 68 8.68 -8.43 6.68
CA ILE A 68 9.27 -7.69 5.56
C ILE A 68 10.00 -6.44 6.08
N LEU A 69 9.42 -5.74 7.06
CA LEU A 69 10.06 -4.57 7.68
C LEU A 69 11.36 -4.93 8.42
N ASP A 70 11.41 -6.07 9.11
CA ASP A 70 12.59 -6.49 9.86
C ASP A 70 13.75 -6.80 8.91
N ASP A 71 13.47 -7.47 7.80
CA ASP A 71 14.44 -7.75 6.73
C ASP A 71 14.94 -6.47 6.02
N ASN A 72 14.17 -5.39 6.07
CA ASN A 72 14.43 -4.12 5.37
C ASN A 72 14.43 -2.92 6.33
N ARG A 73 14.96 -3.11 7.55
CA ARG A 73 14.82 -2.17 8.68
C ARG A 73 15.26 -0.73 8.37
N GLU A 74 16.30 -0.56 7.55
CA GLU A 74 16.83 0.75 7.09
C GLU A 74 15.72 1.61 6.47
N PHE A 75 14.80 1.01 5.72
CA PHE A 75 13.74 1.72 4.99
C PHE A 75 12.36 1.61 5.65
N SER A 76 12.29 1.10 6.88
CA SER A 76 11.02 0.73 7.53
C SER A 76 9.98 1.86 7.60
N THR A 77 10.40 3.12 7.69
CA THR A 77 9.52 4.29 7.66
C THR A 77 8.79 4.41 6.32
N TYR A 78 9.50 4.27 5.20
CA TYR A 78 8.92 4.35 3.85
C TYR A 78 7.84 3.30 3.66
N TYR A 79 8.05 2.06 4.10
CA TYR A 79 7.02 1.03 4.02
C TYR A 79 5.77 1.38 4.82
N LYS A 80 5.92 1.80 6.09
CA LYS A 80 4.79 2.07 6.99
C LYS A 80 3.93 3.22 6.49
N ASP A 81 4.55 4.34 6.15
CA ASP A 81 3.85 5.54 5.72
C ASP A 81 3.10 5.27 4.40
N TYR A 82 3.74 4.58 3.47
CA TYR A 82 3.15 4.27 2.17
C TYR A 82 2.02 3.26 2.25
N LEU A 83 2.10 2.27 3.17
CA LEU A 83 1.00 1.32 3.39
C LEU A 83 -0.27 2.05 3.85
N ILE A 84 -0.14 2.95 4.83
CA ILE A 84 -1.27 3.75 5.35
C ILE A 84 -1.85 4.62 4.23
N ALA A 85 -0.99 5.28 3.46
CA ALA A 85 -1.39 6.14 2.35
C ALA A 85 -2.18 5.36 1.27
N ILE A 86 -1.71 4.17 0.88
CA ILE A 86 -2.40 3.31 -0.09
C ILE A 86 -3.75 2.82 0.43
N ILE A 87 -3.81 2.35 1.69
CA ILE A 87 -5.05 1.87 2.29
C ILE A 87 -6.12 2.97 2.25
N TYR A 88 -5.74 4.17 2.69
CA TYR A 88 -6.65 5.31 2.71
C TYR A 88 -7.05 5.74 1.29
N SER A 89 -6.09 5.88 0.37
CA SER A 89 -6.37 6.38 -0.98
C SER A 89 -7.21 5.41 -1.80
N VAL A 90 -7.01 4.10 -1.62
CA VAL A 90 -7.84 3.06 -2.24
C VAL A 90 -9.25 3.08 -1.67
N GLN A 91 -9.42 3.23 -0.36
CA GLN A 91 -10.74 3.26 0.27
C GLN A 91 -11.61 4.41 -0.27
N PHE A 92 -11.02 5.59 -0.47
CA PHE A 92 -11.74 6.78 -0.96
C PHE A 92 -11.66 6.96 -2.47
N ASN A 93 -11.11 5.99 -3.20
CA ASN A 93 -10.89 6.06 -4.64
C ASN A 93 -10.14 7.34 -5.05
N THR A 94 -9.17 7.79 -4.26
CA THR A 94 -8.33 8.96 -4.56
C THR A 94 -6.94 8.58 -5.08
N PHE A 95 -6.61 7.28 -5.09
CA PHE A 95 -5.33 6.76 -5.59
C PHE A 95 -4.93 7.30 -6.97
N HIS A 96 -5.88 7.46 -7.88
CA HIS A 96 -5.62 7.93 -9.25
C HIS A 96 -5.35 9.44 -9.36
N LEU A 97 -5.66 10.21 -8.31
CA LEU A 97 -5.49 11.66 -8.27
C LEU A 97 -4.08 12.08 -7.88
N ASP A 98 -3.38 11.26 -7.11
CA ASP A 98 -2.05 11.56 -6.62
C ASP A 98 -1.00 10.93 -7.54
N THR A 99 -0.19 11.77 -8.18
CA THR A 99 0.86 11.31 -9.11
C THR A 99 2.00 10.62 -8.39
N ASP A 100 2.16 10.81 -7.08
CA ASP A 100 3.20 10.12 -6.32
C ASP A 100 2.95 8.62 -6.21
N PHE A 101 1.69 8.17 -6.28
CA PHE A 101 1.35 6.74 -6.34
C PHE A 101 1.69 6.08 -7.69
N LYS A 102 2.01 6.88 -8.71
CA LYS A 102 2.45 6.39 -10.03
C LYS A 102 3.97 6.27 -10.13
N LYS A 103 4.70 6.68 -9.09
CA LYS A 103 6.16 6.58 -9.02
C LYS A 103 6.57 5.23 -8.41
N PRO A 104 7.76 4.70 -8.77
CA PRO A 104 8.31 3.52 -8.13
C PRO A 104 8.51 3.72 -6.62
N SER A 105 8.01 2.77 -5.83
CA SER A 105 8.07 2.79 -4.37
C SER A 105 8.07 1.36 -3.83
N PHE A 106 8.36 1.19 -2.53
CA PHE A 106 8.39 -0.14 -1.90
C PHE A 106 7.04 -0.85 -1.90
N ILE A 107 5.94 -0.10 -1.94
CA ILE A 107 4.58 -0.65 -1.95
C ILE A 107 3.82 0.03 -3.07
N PHE A 108 3.31 -0.74 -4.03
CA PHE A 108 2.57 -0.19 -5.16
C PHE A 108 1.43 -1.11 -5.57
N LEU A 109 0.46 -0.56 -6.31
CA LEU A 109 -0.60 -1.34 -6.93
C LEU A 109 -0.16 -1.67 -8.36
N LYS A 110 0.00 -2.96 -8.68
CA LYS A 110 0.38 -3.41 -10.03
C LYS A 110 -0.84 -3.54 -10.94
N GLU A 111 -1.95 -4.03 -10.39
CA GLU A 111 -3.14 -4.36 -11.17
C GLU A 111 -4.42 -3.88 -10.48
N TYR A 112 -5.46 -3.63 -11.27
CA TYR A 112 -6.82 -3.38 -10.80
C TYR A 112 -7.82 -4.30 -11.51
N GLN A 113 -8.91 -4.63 -10.83
CA GLN A 113 -10.01 -5.39 -11.41
C GLN A 113 -10.91 -4.46 -12.23
N ASN A 114 -11.07 -4.77 -13.52
CA ASN A 114 -11.94 -4.02 -14.43
C ASN A 114 -13.43 -4.39 -14.24
N ASN A 115 -14.30 -3.73 -15.01
CA ASN A 115 -15.76 -3.92 -14.92
C ASN A 115 -16.25 -5.32 -15.34
N VAL A 116 -15.42 -6.11 -16.04
CA VAL A 116 -15.73 -7.48 -16.45
C VAL A 116 -15.12 -8.53 -15.51
N GLY A 117 -14.35 -8.10 -14.51
CA GLY A 117 -13.77 -8.97 -13.48
C GLY A 117 -12.31 -9.38 -13.74
N ASP A 118 -11.71 -8.97 -14.85
CA ASP A 118 -10.32 -9.27 -15.19
C ASP A 118 -9.36 -8.29 -14.51
N PHE A 119 -8.15 -8.74 -14.20
CA PHE A 119 -7.09 -7.89 -13.69
C PHE A 119 -6.30 -7.26 -14.84
N VAL A 120 -6.16 -5.94 -14.80
CA VAL A 120 -5.45 -5.13 -15.79
C VAL A 120 -4.27 -4.46 -15.09
N VAL A 121 -3.08 -4.56 -15.69
CA VAL A 121 -1.86 -3.88 -15.21
C VAL A 121 -1.97 -2.38 -15.48
N PHE A 122 -1.55 -1.55 -14.53
CA PHE A 122 -1.46 -0.11 -14.76
C PHE A 122 -0.41 0.24 -15.82
N ASP A 123 -0.71 1.22 -16.66
CA ASP A 123 0.11 1.63 -17.81
C ASP A 123 1.49 2.17 -17.42
N TYR A 124 1.61 2.77 -16.24
CA TYR A 124 2.87 3.31 -15.72
C TYR A 124 3.78 2.24 -15.09
N ILE A 125 3.31 1.01 -14.89
CA ILE A 125 4.12 -0.05 -14.28
C ILE A 125 5.08 -0.64 -15.31
N ASN A 126 6.37 -0.59 -15.02
CA ASN A 126 7.43 -1.22 -15.79
C ASN A 126 8.40 -1.99 -14.87
N ASP A 127 8.92 -3.13 -15.31
CA ASP A 127 9.76 -3.97 -14.44
C ASP A 127 11.20 -3.39 -14.25
N GLU A 128 11.61 -2.43 -15.07
CA GLU A 128 12.93 -1.76 -15.00
C GLU A 128 13.03 -0.79 -13.80
N GLU A 129 11.93 -0.14 -13.44
CA GLU A 129 11.88 0.85 -12.37
C GLU A 129 11.14 0.33 -11.13
N PHE A 130 10.14 -0.55 -11.29
CA PHE A 130 9.34 -1.10 -10.18
C PHE A 130 10.00 -2.34 -9.56
N ASN A 131 11.27 -2.20 -9.18
CA ASN A 131 12.04 -3.22 -8.47
C ASN A 131 12.81 -2.63 -7.28
N TYR A 132 13.23 -3.51 -6.37
CA TYR A 132 13.84 -3.12 -5.10
C TYR A 132 15.11 -2.28 -5.29
N GLU A 133 15.99 -2.69 -6.21
CA GLU A 133 17.28 -2.03 -6.45
C GLU A 133 17.11 -0.60 -6.95
N TYR A 134 16.17 -0.38 -7.88
CA TYR A 134 15.87 0.94 -8.39
C TYR A 134 15.33 1.87 -7.28
N VAL A 135 14.38 1.38 -6.47
CA VAL A 135 13.77 2.16 -5.39
C VAL A 135 14.80 2.56 -4.34
N ILE A 136 15.66 1.64 -3.89
CA ILE A 136 16.71 1.98 -2.90
C ILE A 136 17.70 3.00 -3.45
N ASN A 137 18.07 2.89 -4.72
CA ASN A 137 19.05 3.79 -5.34
C ASN A 137 18.46 5.20 -5.42
N ASN A 138 17.18 5.34 -5.78
CA ASN A 138 16.50 6.63 -5.81
C ASN A 138 16.38 7.28 -4.43
N ILE A 139 16.05 6.52 -3.39
CA ILE A 139 15.99 7.05 -2.02
C ILE A 139 17.37 7.55 -1.58
N LYS A 140 18.41 6.71 -1.73
CA LYS A 140 19.78 7.06 -1.34
C LYS A 140 20.32 8.28 -2.09
N ASN A 141 20.03 8.37 -3.39
CA ASN A 141 20.45 9.52 -4.19
C ASN A 141 19.70 10.80 -3.80
N THR A 142 18.44 10.68 -3.37
CA THR A 142 17.65 11.83 -2.89
C THR A 142 18.17 12.34 -1.54
N ASP A 143 18.50 11.43 -0.62
CA ASP A 143 19.03 11.79 0.70
C ASP A 143 20.45 12.39 0.62
N GLN A 144 21.25 12.01 -0.38
CA GLN A 144 22.57 12.60 -0.62
C GLN A 144 22.53 14.04 -1.15
N ILE A 145 21.42 14.47 -1.77
CA ILE A 145 21.26 15.84 -2.28
C ILE A 145 20.90 16.82 -1.16
N CYS A 146 20.45 16.32 -0.01
CA CYS A 146 20.04 17.10 1.16
C CYS A 146 21.08 17.14 2.31
N ALA A 147 22.28 16.57 2.11
CA ALA A 147 23.39 16.58 3.06
C ALA A 147 24.50 17.58 2.64
#